data_AF-A0A6I3B8Y6-F1
#
_entry.id   AF-A0A6I3B8Y6-F1
#
_cell.length_a   1.000
_cell.length_b   1.000
_cell.length_c   1.000
_cell.angle_alpha   90.00
_cell.angle_beta   90.00
_cell.angle_gamma   90.00
#
_symmetry.space_group_name_H-M   'P 1'
#
loop_
_entity.id
_entity.type
_entity.pdbx_description
1 polymer ?
#
loop_
_entity_poly.entity_id
_entity_poly.type
_entity_poly.pdbx_seq_one_letter_code
_entity_poly.pdbx_strand_id
1 'polypeptide(L)' 'MDFGPAEPPTESIICVDCGGNAHLLSHPPEDGLWQVGEVVAYRCSDCLDRWDLVLAPLGE' A
#
# COMPACT_ATOMS: atom_id res chain seq x y z
N MET A 1 -6.76 -14.85 11.59
CA MET A 1 -6.24 -13.50 11.89
C MET A 1 -4.76 -13.62 11.71
N ASP A 2 -4.33 -13.16 10.55
CA ASP A 2 -2.94 -13.16 10.13
C ASP A 2 -2.25 -12.03 10.89
N PHE A 3 -1.18 -12.39 11.61
CA PHE A 3 -0.40 -11.48 12.44
C PHE A 3 1.07 -11.73 12.12
N GLY A 4 1.88 -10.67 12.07
CA GLY A 4 3.31 -10.76 11.82
C GLY A 4 3.76 -9.79 10.72
N PRO A 5 4.98 -9.98 10.19
CA PRO A 5 5.56 -9.08 9.20
C PRO A 5 4.79 -9.16 7.88
N ALA A 6 4.58 -7.99 7.29
CA ALA A 6 3.98 -7.86 5.97
C ALA A 6 5.02 -7.60 4.87
N GLU A 7 4.61 -7.82 3.63
CA GLU A 7 5.36 -7.32 2.48
C GLU A 7 5.38 -5.77 2.49
N PRO A 8 6.55 -5.14 2.32
CA PRO A 8 6.61 -3.70 2.21
C PRO A 8 5.84 -3.23 0.96
N PRO A 9 5.04 -2.15 1.06
CA PRO A 9 4.32 -1.60 -0.07
C PRO A 9 5.30 -1.15 -1.17
N THR A 10 4.91 -1.35 -2.42
CA THR A 10 5.63 -0.75 -3.56
C THR A 10 5.40 0.76 -3.59
N GLU A 11 6.33 1.52 -4.17
CA GLU A 11 6.17 2.98 -4.30
C GLU A 11 5.00 3.39 -5.21
N SER A 12 4.55 2.47 -6.08
CA SER A 12 3.42 2.70 -6.97
C SER A 12 2.63 1.43 -7.28
N ILE A 13 1.36 1.63 -7.63
CA ILE A 13 0.40 0.61 -8.08
C ILE A 13 -0.39 1.11 -9.29
N ILE A 14 -1.09 0.19 -9.95
CA ILE A 14 -2.07 0.53 -11.01
C ILE A 14 -3.38 0.94 -10.34
N CYS A 15 -3.90 2.11 -10.70
CA CYS A 15 -5.20 2.60 -10.24
C CYS A 15 -6.31 1.69 -10.76
N VAL A 16 -7.16 1.17 -9.87
CA VAL A 16 -8.24 0.24 -10.25
C VAL A 16 -9.38 0.92 -11.02
N ASP A 17 -9.63 2.21 -10.79
CA ASP A 17 -10.72 2.93 -11.48
C ASP A 17 -10.34 3.40 -12.90
N CYS A 18 -9.12 3.89 -13.10
CA CYS A 18 -8.72 4.50 -14.38
C CYS A 18 -7.57 3.79 -15.11
N GLY A 19 -6.92 2.81 -14.48
CA GLY A 19 -5.73 2.14 -15.03
C GLY A 19 -4.45 2.99 -15.03
N GLY A 20 -4.51 4.23 -14.52
CA GLY A 20 -3.36 5.14 -14.39
C GLY A 20 -2.39 4.76 -13.26
N ASN A 21 -1.37 5.57 -13.03
CA ASN A 21 -0.37 5.31 -12.00
C ASN A 21 -0.79 5.95 -10.66
N ALA A 22 -0.82 5.16 -9.59
CA ALA A 22 -1.06 5.64 -8.23
C ALA A 22 0.19 5.50 -7.36
N HIS A 23 0.53 6.57 -6.64
CA HIS A 23 1.75 6.68 -5.86
C HIS A 23 1.47 6.54 -4.36
N LEU A 24 2.37 5.87 -3.66
CA LEU A 24 2.31 5.68 -2.21
C LEU A 24 2.37 7.03 -1.49
N LEU A 25 1.44 7.24 -0.56
CA LEU A 25 1.41 8.42 0.32
C LEU A 25 1.83 8.09 1.76
N SER A 26 1.64 6.85 2.19
CA SER A 26 2.04 6.43 3.53
C SER A 26 3.55 6.39 3.67
N HIS A 27 4.06 6.95 4.77
CA HIS A 27 5.48 6.85 5.12
C HIS A 27 5.78 5.51 5.79
N PRO A 28 7.01 5.00 5.65
CA PRO A 28 7.45 3.82 6.38
C PRO A 28 7.38 4.02 7.91
N PRO A 29 7.07 2.97 8.69
CA PRO A 29 7.13 3.00 10.14
C PRO A 29 8.53 3.37 10.64
N GLU A 30 8.62 3.91 11.86
CA GLU A 30 9.90 4.35 12.45
C GLU A 30 10.93 3.21 12.58
N ASP A 31 10.46 2.00 12.86
CA ASP A 31 11.28 0.79 12.96
C ASP A 31 11.53 0.13 11.59
N GLY A 32 10.90 0.64 10.52
CA GLY A 32 11.01 0.11 9.16
C GLY A 32 10.31 -1.24 8.93
N LEU A 33 9.61 -1.77 9.92
CA LEU A 33 8.88 -3.04 9.84
C LEU A 33 7.38 -2.82 9.65
N TRP A 34 6.86 -3.30 8.52
CA TRP A 34 5.43 -3.34 8.23
C TRP A 34 4.77 -4.58 8.83
N GLN A 35 3.54 -4.43 9.29
CA GLN A 35 2.75 -5.51 9.88
C GLN A 35 1.52 -5.85 9.03
N VAL A 36 1.16 -7.13 9.06
CA VAL A 36 -0.06 -7.62 8.40
C VAL A 36 -1.28 -6.90 8.96
N GLY A 37 -2.16 -6.48 8.06
CA GLY A 37 -3.37 -5.73 8.42
C GLY A 37 -3.16 -4.22 8.54
N GLU A 38 -1.93 -3.72 8.46
CA GLU A 38 -1.71 -2.28 8.29
C GLU A 38 -2.25 -1.79 6.95
N VAL A 39 -2.64 -0.51 6.93
CA VAL A 39 -3.27 0.10 5.77
C VAL A 39 -2.39 1.21 5.24
N VAL A 40 -2.07 1.12 3.95
CA VAL A 40 -1.30 2.13 3.23
C VAL A 40 -2.17 2.85 2.22
N ALA A 41 -1.95 4.15 2.07
CA ALA A 41 -2.71 4.99 1.15
C ALA A 41 -1.92 5.24 -0.13
N TYR A 42 -2.59 5.15 -1.28
CA TYR A 42 -2.09 5.51 -2.60
C TYR A 42 -2.97 6.58 -3.22
N ARG A 43 -2.41 7.44 -4.07
CA ARG A 43 -3.18 8.41 -4.86
C ARG A 43 -2.81 8.38 -6.33
N CYS A 44 -3.82 8.28 -7.19
CA CYS A 44 -3.65 8.31 -8.63
C CYS A 44 -3.27 9.71 -9.12
N SER A 45 -2.28 9.80 -10.02
CA SER A 45 -1.90 11.05 -10.67
C SER A 45 -2.90 11.52 -11.72
N ASP A 46 -3.66 10.59 -12.33
CA ASP A 46 -4.57 10.87 -13.44
C ASP A 46 -5.98 11.23 -12.98
N CYS A 47 -6.64 10.37 -12.20
CA CYS A 47 -8.01 10.59 -11.72
C CYS A 47 -8.07 11.27 -10.35
N LEU A 48 -6.93 11.38 -9.64
CA LEU A 48 -6.81 11.98 -8.30
C LEU A 48 -7.51 11.22 -7.16
N ASP A 49 -8.14 10.09 -7.45
CA ASP A 49 -8.70 9.17 -6.46
C ASP A 49 -7.63 8.56 -5.55
N ARG A 50 -8.09 8.15 -4.37
CA ARG A 50 -7.28 7.55 -3.31
C ARG A 50 -7.70 6.11 -3.10
N TRP A 51 -6.71 5.26 -2.86
CA TRP A 51 -6.89 3.85 -2.52
C TRP A 51 -6.20 3.52 -1.21
N ASP A 52 -6.88 2.73 -0.38
CA ASP A 52 -6.35 2.21 0.87
C ASP A 52 -6.16 0.70 0.73
N LEU A 53 -4.93 0.23 0.90
CA LEU A 53 -4.52 -1.15 0.66
C LEU A 53 -4.08 -1.79 1.97
N VAL A 54 -4.66 -2.93 2.29
CA VAL A 54 -4.29 -3.73 3.47
C VAL A 54 -3.08 -4.58 3.10
N LEU A 55 -2.02 -4.51 3.92
CA LEU A 55 -0.80 -5.27 3.66
C LEU A 55 -0.96 -6.77 3.96
N ALA A 56 -0.49 -7.59 3.02
CA ALA A 56 -0.52 -9.04 3.09
C ALA A 56 0.70 -9.62 3.85
N PRO A 57 0.62 -10.87 4.32
CA PRO A 57 1.76 -11.58 4.92
C PRO A 57 2.98 -11.64 4.00
N LEU A 58 4.18 -11.55 4.59
CA LEU A 58 5.43 -11.67 3.84
C LEU A 58 5.55 -13.03 3.13
N GLY A 59 5.66 -13.03 1.79
CA GLY A 59 5.92 -14.22 0.98
C GLY A 59 4.68 -14.98 0.47
N GLU A 60 3.55 -14.28 0.32
CA GLU A 60 2.32 -14.80 -0.31
C GLU A 60 2.37 -14.77 -1.85
#